data_AF-A0A5S4ZXB4-F1
#
_entry.id   AF-A0A5S4ZXB4-F1
#
_cell.length_a   1.000
_cell.length_b   1.000
_cell.length_c   1.000
_cell.angle_alpha   90.00
_cell.angle_beta   90.00
_cell.angle_gamma   90.00
#
_symmetry.space_group_name_H-M   'P 1'
#
loop_
_entity.id
_entity.type
_entity.pdbx_description
1 polymer ?
#
loop_
_entity_poly.entity_id
_entity_poly.type
_entity_poly.pdbx_seq_one_letter_code
_entity_poly.pdbx_strand_id
1 'polypeptide(L)'
;MFGVFKMSDKVLLNEGKVAQGGNTFNQVESCEIGPTSTRQRREDAFQIRRNAALFQKNLTLPGHPCNGDENLFVNKIGNFSKGLPHNHLGEVDLNAYNDMIRALSTGSPDDFEFIPLGGVTKLASPQTAYAFEMVGPDTHHISMIPAPAFSSAWSAGEMTELYWLALTRDVPFAKYNTDPLTLAAAGELSGFSDFRGPKVNGVVTTDTLFRGDTPGDLTGPYISQFLWKDIPYGATTIVQRYRTTAAGVDHMTSYEDWLNTQNGFPSSTPNQFDPTPRYIRNGRDLGEWCHRDFTFQGFLGACLILLSYGPAALSPSNPYLRSATQNGRSTFGAPHILDFVARATRAADMAAWYQKWLVHRRLRPEEFGGRVHNQLTGTANYPINQELLDSQAIADVYSKFGTYLLPQAYAEGCPTHPSYPAGHACVAGAGATMLKAFFKESFVIPNPVVASTDGLSLLPYSGPALTVGGELNKLASNIGLGRNTAGVHYRSDGEGLKVGEAVAIGILQDYRKTYNENFSGFSFTKFDGTKIVI
;
A
#
# COMPACT_ATOMS: atom_id res chain seq x y z
N MET A 1 -21.43 -58.72 0.62
CA MET A 1 -22.63 -59.56 0.40
C MET A 1 -23.53 -58.83 -0.58
N PHE A 2 -23.80 -59.46 -1.74
CA PHE A 2 -24.88 -59.21 -2.71
C PHE A 2 -25.01 -57.79 -3.32
N GLY A 3 -25.15 -57.60 -4.64
CA GLY A 3 -25.36 -58.53 -5.73
C GLY A 3 -25.36 -57.80 -7.08
N VAL A 4 -24.95 -58.55 -8.09
CA VAL A 4 -24.91 -58.26 -9.52
C VAL A 4 -26.32 -58.14 -10.09
N PHE A 5 -26.56 -57.27 -11.08
CA PHE A 5 -27.47 -57.61 -12.19
C PHE A 5 -26.99 -57.01 -13.52
N LYS A 6 -26.86 -57.89 -14.51
CA LYS A 6 -26.63 -57.64 -15.93
C LYS A 6 -27.66 -58.49 -16.70
N MET A 7 -27.95 -58.08 -17.94
CA MET A 7 -28.81 -58.72 -18.97
C MET A 7 -30.32 -58.50 -18.79
N SER A 8 -31.14 -58.27 -19.82
CA SER A 8 -31.02 -58.15 -21.28
C SER A 8 -32.34 -57.46 -21.77
N ASP A 9 -32.44 -56.80 -22.93
CA ASP A 9 -32.71 -57.44 -24.22
C ASP A 9 -32.59 -56.43 -25.38
N LYS A 10 -32.05 -56.91 -26.50
CA LYS A 10 -32.13 -56.32 -27.84
C LYS A 10 -33.32 -56.92 -28.59
N VAL A 11 -34.19 -56.10 -29.19
CA VAL A 11 -34.86 -56.31 -30.51
C VAL A 11 -35.28 -54.92 -31.01
N LEU A 12 -34.54 -54.30 -31.93
CA LEU A 12 -34.79 -54.13 -33.38
C LEU A 12 -36.05 -53.34 -33.81
N LEU A 13 -35.77 -52.13 -34.31
CA LEU A 13 -36.31 -51.40 -35.47
C LEU A 13 -37.83 -51.22 -35.64
N ASN A 14 -38.25 -49.95 -35.67
CA ASN A 14 -39.00 -49.45 -36.83
C ASN A 14 -38.85 -47.93 -37.01
N GLU A 15 -38.55 -47.53 -38.24
CA GLU A 15 -38.48 -46.14 -38.70
C GLU A 15 -39.87 -45.50 -38.67
N GLY A 16 -39.97 -44.29 -38.13
CA GLY A 16 -41.21 -43.52 -38.12
C GLY A 16 -40.96 -42.05 -37.80
N LYS A 17 -40.84 -41.22 -38.84
CA LYS A 17 -40.88 -39.74 -38.78
C LYS A 17 -42.06 -39.26 -37.95
N VAL A 18 -41.86 -38.52 -36.85
CA VAL A 18 -42.82 -37.48 -36.40
C VAL A 18 -42.11 -36.34 -35.63
N ALA A 19 -42.29 -35.14 -36.18
CA ALA A 19 -42.34 -33.80 -35.59
C ALA A 19 -41.14 -33.24 -34.80
N GLN A 20 -40.41 -32.35 -35.49
CA GLN A 20 -39.88 -31.12 -34.90
C GLN A 20 -41.04 -30.34 -34.25
N GLY A 21 -41.14 -30.40 -32.92
CA GLY A 21 -42.03 -29.56 -32.11
C GLY A 21 -41.27 -28.37 -31.58
N GLY A 22 -41.59 -27.19 -32.12
CA GLY A 22 -40.87 -25.95 -31.91
C GLY A 22 -40.89 -25.45 -30.47
N ASN A 23 -39.72 -25.01 -30.01
CA ASN A 23 -39.62 -23.79 -29.23
C ASN A 23 -38.98 -22.74 -30.14
N THR A 24 -39.82 -22.17 -31.01
CA THR A 24 -39.53 -20.95 -31.75
C THR A 24 -39.42 -19.81 -30.75
N PHE A 25 -38.23 -19.66 -30.14
CA PHE A 25 -37.79 -18.30 -29.84
C PHE A 25 -37.73 -17.62 -31.21
N ASN A 26 -38.57 -16.62 -31.43
CA ASN A 26 -38.46 -15.73 -32.57
C ASN A 26 -36.99 -15.32 -32.70
N GLN A 27 -36.27 -15.92 -33.66
CA GLN A 27 -35.00 -15.38 -34.12
C GLN A 27 -35.36 -14.08 -34.84
N VAL A 28 -35.57 -13.03 -34.05
CA VAL A 28 -35.52 -11.67 -34.57
C VAL A 28 -34.20 -11.57 -35.30
N GLU A 29 -34.21 -11.12 -36.56
CA GLU A 29 -32.99 -10.87 -37.32
C GLU A 29 -32.04 -10.03 -36.47
N SER A 30 -30.85 -10.56 -36.21
CA SER A 30 -29.85 -9.84 -35.44
C SER A 30 -29.23 -8.77 -36.32
N CYS A 31 -29.26 -7.52 -35.87
CA CYS A 31 -28.54 -6.42 -36.50
C CYS A 31 -27.01 -6.44 -36.19
N GLU A 32 -26.50 -7.51 -35.56
CA GLU A 32 -25.07 -7.68 -35.26
C GLU A 32 -24.28 -7.88 -36.56
N ILE A 33 -23.40 -6.92 -36.90
CA ILE A 33 -22.51 -6.97 -38.08
C ILE A 33 -21.11 -7.53 -37.76
N GLY A 34 -20.91 -8.01 -36.53
CA GLY A 34 -19.62 -8.51 -36.06
C GLY A 34 -19.17 -9.77 -36.82
N PRO A 35 -17.86 -10.03 -36.90
CA PRO A 35 -17.32 -11.17 -37.66
C PRO A 35 -17.65 -12.53 -37.03
N THR A 36 -18.12 -12.56 -35.78
CA THR A 36 -18.47 -13.77 -35.04
C THR A 36 -19.92 -13.69 -34.58
N SER A 37 -20.65 -14.80 -34.64
CA SER A 37 -21.98 -14.89 -34.03
C SER A 37 -21.92 -14.69 -32.51
N THR A 38 -23.01 -14.19 -31.91
CA THR A 38 -23.16 -14.11 -30.46
C THR A 38 -22.82 -15.44 -29.75
N ARG A 39 -23.18 -16.58 -30.37
CA ARG A 39 -22.90 -17.92 -29.83
C ARG A 39 -21.40 -18.22 -29.79
N GLN A 40 -20.67 -17.89 -30.86
CA GLN A 40 -19.22 -18.07 -30.91
C GLN A 40 -18.52 -17.14 -29.92
N ARG A 41 -18.93 -15.85 -29.88
CA ARG A 41 -18.33 -14.87 -28.99
C ARG A 41 -18.46 -15.24 -27.51
N ARG A 42 -19.58 -15.86 -27.13
CA ARG A 42 -19.79 -16.40 -25.77
C ARG A 42 -18.78 -17.50 -25.43
N GLU A 43 -18.51 -18.42 -26.37
CA GLU A 43 -17.54 -19.49 -26.17
C GLU A 43 -16.12 -18.94 -26.08
N ASP A 44 -15.74 -18.03 -26.99
CA ASP A 44 -14.42 -17.40 -26.98
C ASP A 44 -14.16 -16.67 -25.65
N ALA A 45 -15.16 -15.93 -25.14
CA ALA A 45 -15.06 -15.25 -23.86
C ALA A 45 -14.88 -16.24 -22.69
N PHE A 46 -15.56 -17.38 -22.70
CA PHE A 46 -15.35 -18.44 -21.71
C PHE A 46 -13.94 -19.00 -21.79
N GLN A 47 -13.45 -19.33 -22.99
CA GLN A 47 -12.11 -19.87 -23.18
C GLN A 47 -11.02 -18.89 -22.73
N ILE A 48 -11.14 -17.60 -23.04
CA ILE A 48 -10.20 -16.57 -22.58
C ILE A 48 -10.14 -16.53 -21.05
N ARG A 49 -11.30 -16.46 -20.38
CA ARG A 49 -11.37 -16.44 -18.90
C ARG A 49 -10.81 -17.72 -18.29
N ARG A 50 -11.15 -18.87 -18.85
CA ARG A 50 -10.64 -20.18 -18.41
C ARG A 50 -9.11 -20.25 -18.54
N ASN A 51 -8.56 -19.76 -19.66
CA ASN A 51 -7.13 -19.79 -19.90
C ASN A 51 -6.36 -18.84 -18.96
N ALA A 52 -6.92 -17.67 -18.64
CA ALA A 52 -6.35 -16.78 -17.62
C ALA A 52 -6.33 -17.45 -16.23
N ALA A 53 -7.46 -18.04 -15.81
CA ALA A 53 -7.54 -18.77 -14.55
C ALA A 53 -6.57 -19.97 -14.49
N LEU A 54 -6.41 -20.72 -15.60
CA LEU A 54 -5.44 -21.81 -15.70
C LEU A 54 -4.00 -21.31 -15.65
N PHE A 55 -3.70 -20.17 -16.28
CA PHE A 55 -2.38 -19.54 -16.20
C PHE A 55 -2.04 -19.21 -14.73
N GLN A 56 -2.90 -18.48 -14.03
CA GLN A 56 -2.71 -18.11 -12.63
C GLN A 56 -2.60 -19.34 -11.72
N LYS A 57 -3.46 -20.35 -11.91
CA LYS A 57 -3.43 -21.61 -11.16
C LYS A 57 -2.12 -22.39 -11.32
N ASN A 58 -1.50 -22.32 -12.50
CA ASN A 58 -0.30 -23.10 -12.82
C ASN A 58 1.00 -22.38 -12.45
N LEU A 59 0.94 -21.15 -11.94
CA LEU A 59 2.11 -20.49 -11.36
C LEU A 59 2.59 -21.26 -10.12
N THR A 60 3.90 -21.27 -9.90
CA THR A 60 4.47 -21.90 -8.71
C THR A 60 4.02 -21.15 -7.46
N LEU A 61 3.48 -21.89 -6.48
CA LEU A 61 3.13 -21.34 -5.18
C LEU A 61 4.39 -20.90 -4.44
N PRO A 62 4.49 -19.62 -4.03
CA PRO A 62 5.60 -19.20 -3.17
C PRO A 62 5.38 -19.69 -1.73
N GLY A 63 6.48 -19.76 -0.98
CA GLY A 63 6.38 -19.83 0.49
C GLY A 63 6.08 -18.46 1.09
N HIS A 64 5.61 -18.45 2.33
CA HIS A 64 5.31 -17.22 3.09
C HIS A 64 6.13 -17.20 4.37
N PRO A 65 7.43 -16.85 4.30
CA PRO A 65 8.31 -16.89 5.46
C PRO A 65 7.98 -15.74 6.43
N CYS A 66 7.88 -16.07 7.72
CA CYS A 66 7.80 -15.09 8.80
C CYS A 66 9.13 -15.00 9.56
N ASN A 67 9.26 -14.02 10.45
CA ASN A 67 10.50 -13.75 11.18
C ASN A 67 10.69 -14.62 12.44
N GLY A 68 9.66 -15.38 12.83
CA GLY A 68 9.68 -16.29 13.97
C GLY A 68 9.33 -15.67 15.33
N ASP A 69 9.15 -14.35 15.43
CA ASP A 69 8.95 -13.65 16.72
C ASP A 69 7.70 -14.14 17.47
N GLU A 70 6.64 -14.50 16.76
CA GLU A 70 5.39 -15.00 17.36
C GLU A 70 5.59 -16.28 18.17
N ASN A 71 6.48 -17.16 17.70
CA ASN A 71 6.83 -18.39 18.40
C ASN A 71 7.91 -18.16 19.45
N LEU A 72 8.85 -17.25 19.18
CA LEU A 72 9.98 -16.96 20.06
C LEU A 72 9.52 -16.30 21.37
N PHE A 73 8.60 -15.34 21.30
CA PHE A 73 8.14 -14.59 22.47
C PHE A 73 6.81 -15.13 22.99
N VAL A 74 6.85 -15.76 24.18
CA VAL A 74 5.67 -16.36 24.81
C VAL A 74 4.56 -15.32 25.04
N ASN A 75 4.94 -14.12 25.49
CA ASN A 75 4.05 -12.97 25.73
C ASN A 75 3.75 -12.13 24.48
N LYS A 76 4.14 -12.59 23.28
CA LYS A 76 3.78 -11.99 21.98
C LYS A 76 4.19 -10.52 21.83
N ILE A 77 5.29 -10.11 22.48
CA ILE A 77 5.77 -8.71 22.47
C ILE A 77 6.16 -8.18 21.09
N GLY A 78 6.41 -9.06 20.10
CA GLY A 78 6.72 -8.70 18.72
C GLY A 78 5.51 -8.72 17.77
N ASN A 79 4.30 -8.98 18.31
CA ASN A 79 3.09 -9.16 17.51
C ASN A 79 2.09 -8.03 17.72
N PHE A 80 1.26 -7.81 16.70
CA PHE A 80 0.15 -6.89 16.75
C PHE A 80 -0.93 -7.39 17.70
N SER A 81 -1.31 -6.55 18.64
CA SER A 81 -2.40 -6.82 19.59
C SER A 81 -3.29 -5.61 19.89
N LYS A 82 -3.03 -4.44 19.29
CA LYS A 82 -3.89 -3.26 19.46
C LYS A 82 -5.38 -3.57 19.25
N GLY A 83 -6.18 -3.13 20.22
CA GLY A 83 -7.63 -3.38 20.29
C GLY A 83 -8.01 -4.60 21.12
N LEU A 84 -7.08 -5.53 21.38
CA LEU A 84 -7.27 -6.62 22.34
C LEU A 84 -7.07 -6.11 23.79
N PRO A 85 -7.46 -6.87 24.82
CA PRO A 85 -7.12 -6.57 26.21
C PRO A 85 -5.61 -6.73 26.47
N HIS A 86 -5.04 -5.82 27.28
CA HIS A 86 -3.64 -5.85 27.69
C HIS A 86 -3.49 -5.70 29.21
N ASN A 87 -2.34 -6.16 29.74
CA ASN A 87 -1.93 -5.86 31.11
C ASN A 87 -1.40 -4.41 31.26
N HIS A 88 -0.95 -4.04 32.46
CA HIS A 88 -0.42 -2.69 32.74
C HIS A 88 0.90 -2.35 32.01
N LEU A 89 1.60 -3.34 31.46
CA LEU A 89 2.78 -3.18 30.60
C LEU A 89 2.39 -3.04 29.11
N GLY A 90 1.10 -3.11 28.81
CA GLY A 90 0.57 -3.16 27.44
C GLY A 90 0.93 -4.46 26.72
N GLU A 91 1.20 -5.55 27.44
CA GLU A 91 1.35 -6.89 26.86
C GLU A 91 -0.02 -7.55 26.76
N VAL A 92 -0.27 -8.26 25.65
CA VAL A 92 -1.60 -8.80 25.34
C VAL A 92 -2.04 -9.89 26.31
N ASP A 93 -3.34 -9.93 26.61
CA ASP A 93 -3.96 -11.11 27.23
C ASP A 93 -3.86 -12.30 26.26
N LEU A 94 -3.18 -13.36 26.69
CA LEU A 94 -2.88 -14.50 25.83
C LEU A 94 -4.13 -15.29 25.43
N ASN A 95 -5.22 -15.26 26.22
CA ASN A 95 -6.46 -15.92 25.82
C ASN A 95 -7.13 -15.16 24.68
N ALA A 96 -7.22 -13.83 24.78
CA ALA A 96 -7.73 -12.99 23.70
C ALA A 96 -6.89 -13.10 22.42
N TYR A 97 -5.56 -13.14 22.55
CA TYR A 97 -4.68 -13.38 21.41
C TYR A 97 -4.95 -14.76 20.77
N ASN A 98 -5.09 -15.80 21.57
CA ASN A 98 -5.39 -17.15 21.07
C ASN A 98 -6.75 -17.25 20.40
N ASP A 99 -7.77 -16.52 20.87
CA ASP A 99 -9.08 -16.44 20.21
C ASP A 99 -8.98 -15.74 18.84
N MET A 100 -8.19 -14.66 18.73
CA MET A 100 -7.88 -14.05 17.43
C MET A 100 -7.17 -15.05 16.51
N ILE A 101 -6.17 -15.78 16.99
CA ILE A 101 -5.47 -16.80 16.21
C ILE A 101 -6.42 -17.94 15.80
N ARG A 102 -7.36 -18.34 16.66
CA ARG A 102 -8.40 -19.33 16.32
C ARG A 102 -9.24 -18.83 15.15
N ALA A 103 -9.78 -17.62 15.23
CA ALA A 103 -10.58 -17.04 14.15
C ALA A 103 -9.80 -16.96 12.83
N LEU A 104 -8.53 -16.55 12.88
CA LEU A 104 -7.66 -16.52 11.71
C LEU A 104 -7.34 -17.91 11.15
N SER A 105 -7.26 -18.92 12.01
CA SER A 105 -6.94 -20.29 11.59
C SER A 105 -8.15 -21.02 11.00
N THR A 106 -9.36 -20.75 11.50
CA THR A 106 -10.59 -21.36 10.99
C THR A 106 -11.14 -20.63 9.76
N GLY A 107 -10.92 -19.31 9.66
CA GLY A 107 -11.56 -18.46 8.66
C GLY A 107 -13.08 -18.39 8.82
N SER A 108 -13.62 -18.85 9.95
CA SER A 108 -15.06 -18.84 10.22
C SER A 108 -15.53 -17.43 10.58
N PRO A 109 -16.51 -16.84 9.86
CA PRO A 109 -17.06 -15.54 10.21
C PRO A 109 -17.57 -15.48 11.65
N ASP A 110 -18.14 -16.57 12.16
CA ASP A 110 -18.66 -16.63 13.53
C ASP A 110 -17.53 -16.53 14.57
N ASP A 111 -16.36 -17.12 14.32
CA ASP A 111 -15.23 -17.04 15.25
C ASP A 111 -14.69 -15.60 15.37
N PHE A 112 -14.78 -14.78 14.31
CA PHE A 112 -14.34 -13.38 14.35
C PHE A 112 -15.20 -12.53 15.29
N GLU A 113 -16.49 -12.85 15.46
CA GLU A 113 -17.40 -12.13 16.36
C GLU A 113 -17.10 -12.40 17.85
N PHE A 114 -16.36 -13.47 18.15
CA PHE A 114 -15.98 -13.85 19.52
C PHE A 114 -14.60 -13.35 19.95
N ILE A 115 -13.88 -12.62 19.09
CA ILE A 115 -12.57 -12.06 19.47
C ILE A 115 -12.77 -11.02 20.59
N PRO A 116 -12.16 -11.19 21.78
CA PRO A 116 -12.29 -10.24 22.86
C PRO A 116 -11.64 -8.89 22.50
N LEU A 117 -12.37 -7.79 22.69
CA LEU A 117 -11.85 -6.43 22.56
C LEU A 117 -11.54 -5.84 23.94
N GLY A 118 -10.42 -5.12 24.05
CA GLY A 118 -10.07 -4.38 25.27
C GLY A 118 -10.95 -3.15 25.50
N GLY A 119 -11.44 -2.56 24.41
CA GLY A 119 -12.25 -1.35 24.36
C GLY A 119 -13.32 -1.46 23.30
N VAL A 120 -13.67 -0.36 22.63
CA VAL A 120 -14.78 -0.32 21.65
C VAL A 120 -14.30 -0.29 20.20
N THR A 121 -13.02 -0.09 19.97
CA THR A 121 -12.46 0.00 18.61
C THR A 121 -12.35 -1.39 18.00
N LYS A 122 -13.01 -1.60 16.86
CA LYS A 122 -13.06 -2.89 16.16
C LYS A 122 -11.77 -3.16 15.40
N LEU A 123 -11.45 -4.44 15.17
CA LEU A 123 -10.39 -4.86 14.26
C LEU A 123 -10.75 -4.54 12.80
N ALA A 124 -9.81 -4.03 12.03
CA ALA A 124 -10.04 -3.58 10.67
C ALA A 124 -10.02 -4.75 9.67
N SER A 125 -11.19 -5.35 9.46
CA SER A 125 -11.50 -6.32 8.41
C SER A 125 -10.52 -7.49 8.26
N PRO A 126 -10.20 -8.26 9.33
CA PRO A 126 -9.33 -9.43 9.21
C PRO A 126 -9.84 -10.46 8.16
N GLN A 127 -11.15 -10.52 7.93
CA GLN A 127 -11.78 -11.40 6.93
C GLN A 127 -11.42 -11.06 5.47
N THR A 128 -10.91 -9.86 5.18
CA THR A 128 -10.44 -9.51 3.81
C THR A 128 -9.34 -10.47 3.33
N ALA A 129 -8.58 -11.08 4.24
CA ALA A 129 -7.50 -12.00 3.91
C ALA A 129 -7.95 -13.27 3.15
N TYR A 130 -9.24 -13.61 3.18
CA TYR A 130 -9.79 -14.82 2.53
C TYR A 130 -10.56 -14.52 1.23
N ALA A 131 -10.65 -13.25 0.83
CA ALA A 131 -11.40 -12.88 -0.36
C ALA A 131 -10.64 -13.28 -1.63
N PHE A 132 -11.36 -13.90 -2.57
CA PHE A 132 -10.83 -14.25 -3.90
C PHE A 132 -10.93 -13.06 -4.86
N GLU A 133 -9.93 -12.91 -5.72
CA GLU A 133 -9.94 -11.98 -6.85
C GLU A 133 -10.13 -12.74 -8.17
N MET A 134 -10.92 -12.18 -9.09
CA MET A 134 -11.25 -12.83 -10.36
C MET A 134 -10.24 -12.56 -11.46
N VAL A 135 -9.37 -11.55 -11.27
CA VAL A 135 -8.37 -11.12 -12.25
C VAL A 135 -7.04 -10.87 -11.58
N GLY A 136 -5.97 -11.39 -12.17
CA GLY A 136 -4.64 -11.35 -11.61
C GLY A 136 -4.41 -12.50 -10.62
N PRO A 137 -3.32 -12.41 -9.84
CA PRO A 137 -2.93 -13.48 -8.93
C PRO A 137 -3.82 -13.46 -7.68
N ASP A 138 -4.11 -14.64 -7.14
CA ASP A 138 -4.70 -14.76 -5.81
C ASP A 138 -3.74 -14.16 -4.75
N THR A 139 -4.30 -13.65 -3.65
CA THR A 139 -3.52 -13.03 -2.58
C THR A 139 -2.47 -13.96 -1.98
N HIS A 140 -2.74 -15.28 -1.96
CA HIS A 140 -1.82 -16.31 -1.46
C HIS A 140 -0.71 -16.66 -2.46
N HIS A 141 -0.78 -16.19 -3.71
CA HIS A 141 0.29 -16.32 -4.71
C HIS A 141 1.31 -15.18 -4.65
N ILE A 142 1.06 -14.15 -3.85
CA ILE A 142 1.99 -13.03 -3.68
C ILE A 142 2.68 -13.16 -2.34
N SER A 143 4.00 -13.38 -2.37
CA SER A 143 4.85 -13.45 -1.18
C SER A 143 5.67 -12.19 -1.01
N MET A 144 6.20 -12.00 0.19
CA MET A 144 7.16 -10.96 0.51
C MET A 144 8.20 -11.46 1.50
N ILE A 145 9.25 -10.67 1.73
CA ILE A 145 10.30 -11.03 2.67
C ILE A 145 9.77 -11.02 4.12
N PRO A 146 10.40 -11.74 5.06
CA PRO A 146 10.07 -11.60 6.47
C PRO A 146 10.27 -10.16 6.94
N ALA A 147 9.38 -9.68 7.81
CA ALA A 147 9.59 -8.44 8.55
C ALA A 147 10.88 -8.52 9.40
N PRO A 148 11.53 -7.39 9.69
CA PRO A 148 12.65 -7.37 10.63
C PRO A 148 12.25 -7.97 11.99
N ALA A 149 13.13 -8.77 12.58
CA ALA A 149 12.89 -9.37 13.89
C ALA A 149 12.95 -8.29 14.99
N PHE A 150 12.12 -8.43 16.03
CA PHE A 150 11.99 -7.47 17.14
C PHE A 150 13.35 -7.04 17.72
N SER A 151 14.26 -8.00 17.94
CA SER A 151 15.58 -7.78 18.55
C SER A 151 16.70 -7.36 17.58
N SER A 152 16.40 -7.21 16.28
CA SER A 152 17.42 -6.98 15.25
C SER A 152 17.92 -5.54 15.21
N ALA A 153 19.16 -5.33 14.73
CA ALA A 153 19.69 -4.00 14.44
C ALA A 153 18.89 -3.29 13.33
N TRP A 154 18.26 -4.04 12.43
CA TRP A 154 17.37 -3.47 11.43
C TRP A 154 16.14 -2.81 12.07
N SER A 155 15.45 -3.51 12.99
CA SER A 155 14.34 -2.93 13.76
C SER A 155 14.79 -1.69 14.57
N ALA A 156 16.02 -1.71 15.11
CA ALA A 156 16.59 -0.58 15.83
C ALA A 156 16.73 0.67 14.95
N GLY A 157 17.30 0.52 13.76
CA GLY A 157 17.50 1.62 12.82
C GLY A 157 16.19 2.22 12.31
N GLU A 158 15.19 1.40 11.98
CA GLU A 158 13.90 1.92 11.52
C GLU A 158 13.02 2.47 12.64
N MET A 159 13.12 1.97 13.88
CA MET A 159 12.49 2.62 15.02
C MET A 159 13.10 3.99 15.31
N THR A 160 14.44 4.10 15.26
CA THR A 160 15.13 5.38 15.45
C THR A 160 14.75 6.39 14.37
N GLU A 161 14.59 5.94 13.12
CA GLU A 161 14.07 6.78 12.04
C GLU A 161 12.68 7.34 12.36
N LEU A 162 11.80 6.56 13.02
CA LEU A 162 10.46 7.01 13.41
C LEU A 162 10.48 8.05 14.54
N TYR A 163 11.39 7.90 15.52
CA TYR A 163 11.59 8.93 16.55
C TYR A 163 12.10 10.24 15.93
N TRP A 164 13.03 10.18 14.98
CA TRP A 164 13.47 11.37 14.25
C TRP A 164 12.38 11.98 13.37
N LEU A 165 11.61 11.15 12.67
CA LEU A 165 10.43 11.61 11.93
C LEU A 165 9.46 12.34 12.87
N ALA A 166 9.25 11.85 14.09
CA ALA A 166 8.42 12.51 15.09
C ALA A 166 8.95 13.88 15.51
N LEU A 167 10.25 14.00 15.76
CA LEU A 167 10.90 15.26 16.14
C LEU A 167 10.91 16.29 15.00
N THR A 168 10.99 15.83 13.75
CA THR A 168 11.12 16.67 12.55
C THR A 168 9.80 16.93 11.81
N ARG A 169 8.64 16.46 12.32
CA ARG A 169 7.33 16.56 11.63
C ARG A 169 7.03 17.93 11.06
N ASP A 170 7.38 18.97 11.82
CA ASP A 170 7.05 20.35 11.52
C ASP A 170 8.14 21.09 10.71
N VAL A 171 9.29 20.47 10.48
CA VAL A 171 10.39 21.06 9.68
C VAL A 171 10.00 21.05 8.20
N PRO A 172 9.92 22.21 7.53
CA PRO A 172 9.65 22.25 6.09
C PRO A 172 10.73 21.50 5.31
N PHE A 173 10.37 20.69 4.31
CA PHE A 173 11.33 19.95 3.48
C PHE A 173 12.40 20.85 2.85
N ALA A 174 12.03 22.09 2.50
CA ALA A 174 12.96 23.10 1.98
C ALA A 174 14.02 23.60 2.99
N LYS A 175 13.94 23.17 4.26
CA LYS A 175 14.87 23.51 5.34
C LYS A 175 15.71 22.33 5.83
N TYR A 176 15.49 21.11 5.32
CA TYR A 176 16.18 19.89 5.76
C TYR A 176 17.72 19.99 5.70
N ASN A 177 18.28 20.75 4.76
CA ASN A 177 19.73 20.92 4.65
C ASN A 177 20.33 21.89 5.68
N THR A 178 19.49 22.62 6.41
CA THR A 178 19.91 23.67 7.36
C THR A 178 19.36 23.48 8.77
N ASP A 179 18.31 22.69 8.93
CA ASP A 179 17.66 22.49 10.22
C ASP A 179 18.49 21.54 11.11
N PRO A 180 18.82 21.93 12.35
CA PRO A 180 19.66 21.14 13.24
C PRO A 180 19.12 19.73 13.52
N LEU A 181 17.79 19.55 13.63
CA LEU A 181 17.20 18.24 13.91
C LEU A 181 17.39 17.29 12.73
N THR A 182 17.25 17.79 11.50
CA THR A 182 17.45 16.97 10.31
C THR A 182 18.93 16.64 10.06
N LEU A 183 19.85 17.54 10.44
CA LEU A 183 21.28 17.26 10.42
C LEU A 183 21.65 16.18 11.46
N ALA A 184 21.10 16.28 12.67
CA ALA A 184 21.28 15.27 13.72
C ALA A 184 20.70 13.90 13.31
N ALA A 185 19.49 13.87 12.74
CA ALA A 185 18.87 12.66 12.23
C ALA A 185 19.72 11.95 11.17
N ALA A 186 20.24 12.69 10.18
CA ALA A 186 21.13 12.13 9.17
C ALA A 186 22.44 11.60 9.78
N GLY A 187 23.00 12.31 10.77
CA GLY A 187 24.19 11.89 11.50
C GLY A 187 23.98 10.58 12.27
N GLU A 188 22.92 10.49 13.08
CA GLU A 188 22.66 9.32 13.91
C GLU A 188 22.31 8.09 13.06
N LEU A 189 21.41 8.22 12.07
CA LEU A 189 21.03 7.11 11.18
C LEU A 189 22.19 6.57 10.33
N SER A 190 23.25 7.36 10.14
CA SER A 190 24.48 6.90 9.49
C SER A 190 25.29 5.93 10.37
N GLY A 191 25.11 5.98 11.69
CA GLY A 191 25.85 5.17 12.66
C GLY A 191 25.27 3.78 12.92
N PHE A 192 24.02 3.53 12.53
CA PHE A 192 23.36 2.23 12.73
C PHE A 192 23.98 1.12 11.87
N SER A 193 24.18 -0.05 12.46
CA SER A 193 24.85 -1.17 11.79
C SER A 193 24.02 -1.80 10.67
N ASP A 194 22.68 -1.74 10.75
CA ASP A 194 21.75 -2.22 9.71
C ASP A 194 20.61 -1.22 9.44
N PHE A 195 20.95 0.04 9.10
CA PHE A 195 19.97 0.98 8.56
C PHE A 195 19.86 0.89 7.03
N ARG A 196 18.64 0.59 6.55
CA ARG A 196 18.32 0.34 5.13
C ARG A 196 17.53 1.47 4.46
N GLY A 197 17.78 2.72 4.85
CA GLY A 197 17.38 3.89 4.06
C GLY A 197 18.40 4.22 2.96
N PRO A 198 18.05 5.11 2.01
CA PRO A 198 18.97 5.55 0.97
C PRO A 198 20.20 6.26 1.55
N LYS A 199 21.38 5.94 1.01
CA LYS A 199 22.69 6.44 1.44
C LYS A 199 23.49 6.93 0.24
N VAL A 200 24.30 7.96 0.44
CA VAL A 200 25.32 8.42 -0.51
C VAL A 200 26.68 8.10 0.10
N ASN A 201 27.52 7.33 -0.60
CA ASN A 201 28.83 6.90 -0.11
C ASN A 201 28.78 6.22 1.28
N GLY A 202 27.73 5.43 1.53
CA GLY A 202 27.54 4.68 2.78
C GLY A 202 26.98 5.49 3.95
N VAL A 203 26.69 6.78 3.78
CA VAL A 203 26.12 7.64 4.83
C VAL A 203 24.75 8.19 4.45
N VAL A 204 23.91 8.41 5.45
CA VAL A 204 22.64 9.15 5.30
C VAL A 204 22.98 10.64 5.25
N THR A 205 22.38 11.34 4.31
CA THR A 205 22.53 12.80 4.15
C THR A 205 21.15 13.45 4.26
N THR A 206 21.08 14.76 4.44
CA THR A 206 19.80 15.48 4.43
C THR A 206 19.08 15.40 3.07
N ASP A 207 19.80 15.10 1.98
CA ASP A 207 19.23 14.84 0.65
C ASP A 207 18.60 13.45 0.52
N THR A 208 19.06 12.47 1.31
CA THR A 208 18.51 11.09 1.34
C THR A 208 17.59 10.83 2.52
N LEU A 209 17.65 11.66 3.56
CA LEU A 209 16.90 11.51 4.80
C LEU A 209 15.39 11.32 4.54
N PHE A 210 14.85 10.23 5.09
CA PHE A 210 13.44 9.83 5.00
C PHE A 210 12.88 9.57 3.59
N ARG A 211 13.71 9.61 2.53
CA ARG A 211 13.25 9.33 1.17
C ARG A 211 13.08 7.83 0.89
N GLY A 212 12.41 7.54 -0.23
CA GLY A 212 12.43 6.21 -0.85
C GLY A 212 13.73 5.96 -1.60
N ASP A 213 13.94 4.72 -2.02
CA ASP A 213 15.14 4.23 -2.69
C ASP A 213 14.89 3.77 -4.15
N THR A 214 13.68 3.99 -4.67
CA THR A 214 13.31 3.59 -6.03
C THR A 214 13.83 4.60 -7.07
N PRO A 215 13.99 4.21 -8.35
CA PRO A 215 14.50 5.11 -9.39
C PRO A 215 13.69 6.41 -9.48
N GLY A 216 14.34 7.55 -9.21
CA GLY A 216 13.76 8.89 -9.26
C GLY A 216 13.43 9.51 -7.90
N ASP A 217 13.37 8.74 -6.81
CA ASP A 217 13.01 9.24 -5.47
C ASP A 217 13.95 10.35 -4.96
N LEU A 218 15.24 10.22 -5.26
CA LEU A 218 16.28 11.16 -4.84
C LEU A 218 16.45 12.34 -5.81
N THR A 219 15.72 12.39 -6.93
CA THR A 219 15.85 13.47 -7.92
C THR A 219 14.91 14.63 -7.59
N GLY A 220 15.45 15.83 -7.34
CA GLY A 220 14.63 17.03 -7.13
C GLY A 220 13.92 17.07 -5.77
N PRO A 221 12.75 17.73 -5.67
CA PRO A 221 12.05 17.93 -4.41
C PRO A 221 11.62 16.61 -3.75
N TYR A 222 11.42 16.64 -2.43
CA TYR A 222 10.97 15.50 -1.63
C TYR A 222 9.60 14.98 -2.06
N ILE A 223 8.66 15.90 -2.35
CA ILE A 223 7.29 15.59 -2.72
C ILE A 223 7.16 15.51 -4.24
N SER A 224 6.43 14.48 -4.69
CA SER A 224 6.05 14.29 -6.09
C SER A 224 5.22 15.45 -6.62
N GLN A 225 5.48 15.84 -7.86
CA GLN A 225 4.68 16.82 -8.59
C GLN A 225 3.19 16.48 -8.59
N PHE A 226 2.83 15.20 -8.54
CA PHE A 226 1.44 14.76 -8.53
C PHE A 226 0.70 15.05 -7.21
N LEU A 227 1.39 15.47 -6.15
CA LEU A 227 0.80 15.93 -4.88
C LEU A 227 0.75 17.47 -4.76
N TRP A 228 1.25 18.20 -5.75
CA TRP A 228 1.23 19.68 -5.76
C TRP A 228 0.50 20.27 -6.94
N LYS A 229 0.65 19.70 -8.14
CA LYS A 229 0.03 20.24 -9.35
C LYS A 229 -1.49 20.15 -9.26
N ASP A 230 -2.19 21.16 -9.77
CA ASP A 230 -3.64 21.14 -9.86
C ASP A 230 -4.14 19.92 -10.64
N ILE A 231 -5.21 19.29 -10.14
CA ILE A 231 -5.81 18.10 -10.77
C ILE A 231 -6.99 18.54 -11.64
N PRO A 232 -6.95 18.31 -12.96
CA PRO A 232 -8.13 18.46 -13.81
C PRO A 232 -9.20 17.44 -13.41
N TYR A 233 -10.41 17.91 -13.08
CA TYR A 233 -11.48 17.05 -12.56
C TYR A 233 -12.79 17.27 -13.32
N GLY A 234 -12.84 16.77 -14.54
CA GLY A 234 -13.95 17.01 -15.45
C GLY A 234 -14.08 18.49 -15.81
N ALA A 235 -15.17 19.11 -15.40
CA ALA A 235 -15.44 20.54 -15.66
C ALA A 235 -14.92 21.48 -14.55
N THR A 236 -14.16 20.97 -13.58
CA THR A 236 -13.55 21.76 -12.51
C THR A 236 -12.07 21.40 -12.32
N THR A 237 -11.41 22.05 -11.37
CA THR A 237 -10.02 21.80 -10.99
C THR A 237 -9.92 21.66 -9.48
N ILE A 238 -9.18 20.66 -9.02
CA ILE A 238 -8.85 20.50 -7.59
C ILE A 238 -7.47 21.10 -7.36
N VAL A 239 -7.43 22.18 -6.58
CA VAL A 239 -6.19 22.76 -6.08
C VAL A 239 -5.76 21.98 -4.84
N GLN A 240 -4.52 21.48 -4.82
CA GLN A 240 -4.03 20.54 -3.82
C GLN A 240 -3.56 21.22 -2.51
N ARG A 241 -4.44 22.02 -1.91
CA ARG A 241 -4.28 22.58 -0.56
C ARG A 241 -5.20 21.83 0.41
N TYR A 242 -4.64 21.24 1.44
CA TYR A 242 -5.33 20.31 2.33
C TYR A 242 -5.44 20.88 3.74
N ARG A 243 -6.51 20.50 4.44
CA ARG A 243 -6.56 20.63 5.89
C ARG A 243 -5.48 19.73 6.50
N THR A 244 -4.66 20.29 7.37
CA THR A 244 -3.57 19.60 8.08
C THR A 244 -3.74 19.74 9.59
N THR A 245 -2.98 19.00 10.39
CA THR A 245 -2.97 19.15 11.85
C THR A 245 -2.08 20.31 12.28
N ALA A 246 -2.39 20.91 13.44
CA ALA A 246 -1.64 22.02 14.00
C ALA A 246 -0.20 21.61 14.34
N ALA A 247 0.75 22.51 14.06
CA ALA A 247 2.16 22.27 14.35
C ALA A 247 2.41 22.07 15.85
N GLY A 248 3.34 21.18 16.20
CA GLY A 248 3.71 20.88 17.58
C GLY A 248 2.68 20.08 18.39
N VAL A 249 1.57 19.66 17.80
CA VAL A 249 0.57 18.81 18.46
C VAL A 249 0.85 17.35 18.14
N ASP A 250 1.27 16.60 19.15
CA ASP A 250 1.50 15.15 19.08
C ASP A 250 0.68 14.45 20.19
N HIS A 251 0.33 13.19 19.96
CA HIS A 251 -0.55 12.39 20.80
C HIS A 251 0.16 11.15 21.35
N MET A 252 -0.49 10.45 22.29
CA MET A 252 0.06 9.24 22.94
C MET A 252 1.43 9.47 23.59
N THR A 253 1.63 10.66 24.16
CA THR A 253 2.86 11.08 24.83
C THR A 253 2.84 10.79 26.33
N SER A 254 1.68 10.47 26.90
CA SER A 254 1.52 9.94 28.26
C SER A 254 1.34 8.43 28.23
N TYR A 255 1.79 7.73 29.28
CA TYR A 255 1.68 6.27 29.37
C TYR A 255 0.22 5.81 29.50
N GLU A 256 -0.62 6.57 30.20
CA GLU A 256 -2.05 6.29 30.32
C GLU A 256 -2.77 6.40 28.98
N ASP A 257 -2.56 7.50 28.23
CA ASP A 257 -3.18 7.65 26.91
C ASP A 257 -2.68 6.58 25.94
N TRP A 258 -1.39 6.24 25.98
CA TRP A 258 -0.83 5.15 25.20
C TRP A 258 -1.51 3.82 25.50
N LEU A 259 -1.60 3.42 26.78
CA LEU A 259 -2.18 2.14 27.19
C LEU A 259 -3.68 2.07 26.89
N ASN A 260 -4.41 3.17 27.08
CA ASN A 260 -5.81 3.27 26.70
C ASN A 260 -5.99 3.06 25.18
N THR A 261 -5.11 3.65 24.37
CA THR A 261 -5.12 3.48 22.92
C THR A 261 -4.78 2.05 22.51
N GLN A 262 -3.81 1.40 23.18
CA GLN A 262 -3.48 -0.01 22.92
C GLN A 262 -4.66 -0.93 23.22
N ASN A 263 -5.41 -0.65 24.29
CA ASN A 263 -6.64 -1.36 24.63
C ASN A 263 -7.83 -1.01 23.73
N GLY A 264 -7.69 -0.14 22.72
CA GLY A 264 -8.76 0.19 21.80
C GLY A 264 -9.84 1.12 22.36
N PHE A 265 -9.51 1.91 23.40
CA PHE A 265 -10.36 3.02 23.83
C PHE A 265 -10.21 4.22 22.88
N PRO A 266 -11.27 5.02 22.67
CA PRO A 266 -11.18 6.25 21.90
C PRO A 266 -10.18 7.22 22.54
N SER A 267 -9.46 7.98 21.71
CA SER A 267 -8.57 9.03 22.23
C SER A 267 -9.33 10.04 23.09
N SER A 268 -8.74 10.40 24.21
CA SER A 268 -9.18 11.47 25.11
C SER A 268 -8.98 12.87 24.50
N THR A 269 -8.08 13.00 23.52
CA THR A 269 -7.70 14.27 22.90
C THR A 269 -7.90 14.23 21.38
N PRO A 270 -8.77 15.06 20.80
CA PRO A 270 -8.97 15.09 19.35
C PRO A 270 -7.79 15.76 18.65
N ASN A 271 -7.61 15.44 17.36
CA ASN A 271 -6.67 16.17 16.51
C ASN A 271 -7.03 17.67 16.47
N GLN A 272 -6.02 18.51 16.65
CA GLN A 272 -6.13 19.96 16.43
C GLN A 272 -5.74 20.28 14.99
N PHE A 273 -6.54 21.08 14.30
CA PHE A 273 -6.33 21.39 12.88
C PHE A 273 -5.78 22.80 12.68
N ASP A 274 -4.89 22.94 11.70
CA ASP A 274 -4.52 24.26 11.19
C ASP A 274 -5.75 24.92 10.54
N PRO A 275 -6.11 26.16 10.90
CA PRO A 275 -7.25 26.85 10.29
C PRO A 275 -7.05 27.15 8.79
N THR A 276 -5.81 27.08 8.30
CA THR A 276 -5.45 27.39 6.92
C THR A 276 -5.08 26.12 6.16
N PRO A 277 -5.77 25.77 5.07
CA PRO A 277 -5.35 24.70 4.19
C PRO A 277 -3.99 24.99 3.52
N ARG A 278 -3.10 24.00 3.47
CA ARG A 278 -1.72 24.15 2.96
C ARG A 278 -1.39 23.11 1.89
N TYR A 279 -0.47 23.45 1.00
CA TYR A 279 0.26 22.45 0.23
C TYR A 279 1.14 21.62 1.17
N ILE A 280 1.37 20.35 0.83
CA ILE A 280 2.27 19.48 1.61
C ILE A 280 3.67 20.09 1.59
N ARG A 281 4.17 20.52 2.75
CA ARG A 281 5.49 21.16 2.87
C ARG A 281 6.39 20.52 3.92
N ASN A 282 5.87 19.66 4.79
CA ASN A 282 6.62 18.96 5.84
C ASN A 282 6.03 17.56 6.09
N GLY A 283 6.62 16.84 7.05
CA GLY A 283 6.16 15.50 7.44
C GLY A 283 4.72 15.51 7.96
N ARG A 284 4.34 16.47 8.82
CA ARG A 284 2.98 16.55 9.38
C ARG A 284 1.90 16.64 8.29
N ASP A 285 2.13 17.47 7.28
CA ASP A 285 1.20 17.60 6.16
C ASP A 285 1.08 16.32 5.33
N LEU A 286 2.20 15.65 5.06
CA LEU A 286 2.20 14.38 4.33
C LEU A 286 1.50 13.28 5.15
N GLY A 287 1.76 13.24 6.45
CA GLY A 287 1.12 12.32 7.39
C GLY A 287 -0.40 12.52 7.44
N GLU A 288 -0.88 13.76 7.58
CA GLU A 288 -2.33 14.03 7.59
C GLU A 288 -2.97 13.83 6.21
N TRP A 289 -2.24 14.06 5.11
CA TRP A 289 -2.73 13.68 3.79
C TRP A 289 -3.00 12.18 3.70
N CYS A 290 -2.02 11.36 4.11
CA CYS A 290 -2.17 9.91 4.16
C CYS A 290 -3.13 9.43 5.25
N HIS A 291 -3.61 10.32 6.12
CA HIS A 291 -4.65 10.03 7.11
C HIS A 291 -6.04 10.12 6.51
N ARG A 292 -6.23 10.99 5.52
CA ARG A 292 -7.55 11.33 4.99
C ARG A 292 -7.78 10.83 3.57
N ASP A 293 -6.74 10.38 2.88
CA ASP A 293 -6.88 9.84 1.55
C ASP A 293 -7.76 8.58 1.54
N PHE A 294 -8.58 8.46 0.49
CA PHE A 294 -9.17 7.17 0.15
C PHE A 294 -8.20 6.38 -0.73
N THR A 295 -8.35 5.05 -0.75
CA THR A 295 -7.39 4.06 -1.26
C THR A 295 -6.59 4.54 -2.49
N PHE A 296 -7.24 4.96 -3.57
CA PHE A 296 -6.54 5.29 -4.83
C PHE A 296 -6.48 6.79 -5.14
N GLN A 297 -6.73 7.68 -4.17
CA GLN A 297 -6.84 9.13 -4.37
C GLN A 297 -5.61 9.73 -5.05
N GLY A 298 -4.40 9.44 -4.55
CA GLY A 298 -3.16 9.99 -5.11
C GLY A 298 -2.92 9.57 -6.56
N PHE A 299 -3.19 8.30 -6.88
CA PHE A 299 -2.99 7.74 -8.22
C PHE A 299 -4.10 8.13 -9.19
N LEU A 300 -5.32 8.37 -8.70
CA LEU A 300 -6.37 9.02 -9.49
C LEU A 300 -5.94 10.44 -9.87
N GLY A 301 -5.46 11.23 -8.90
CA GLY A 301 -4.95 12.58 -9.15
C GLY A 301 -3.82 12.59 -10.19
N ALA A 302 -2.83 11.71 -10.02
CA ALA A 302 -1.75 11.54 -10.99
C ALA A 302 -2.27 11.12 -12.37
N CYS A 303 -3.20 10.17 -12.44
CA CYS A 303 -3.83 9.72 -13.69
C CYS A 303 -4.48 10.88 -14.45
N LEU A 304 -5.28 11.70 -13.75
CA LEU A 304 -5.97 12.84 -14.35
C LEU A 304 -5.00 13.94 -14.82
N ILE A 305 -3.95 14.21 -14.06
CA ILE A 305 -2.86 15.12 -14.48
C ILE A 305 -2.17 14.57 -15.73
N LEU A 306 -1.82 13.29 -15.75
CA LEU A 306 -1.15 12.65 -16.89
C LEU A 306 -2.01 12.64 -18.15
N LEU A 307 -3.32 12.38 -18.03
CA LEU A 307 -4.26 12.46 -19.14
C LEU A 307 -4.34 13.87 -19.74
N SER A 308 -4.15 14.90 -18.93
CA SER A 308 -4.18 16.30 -19.39
C SER A 308 -2.99 16.71 -20.25
N TYR A 309 -1.87 15.98 -20.17
CA TYR A 309 -0.69 16.23 -21.01
C TYR A 309 -0.86 15.76 -22.46
N GLY A 310 -1.95 15.02 -22.76
CA GLY A 310 -2.29 14.61 -24.11
C GLY A 310 -1.38 13.51 -24.68
N PRO A 311 -1.44 13.28 -26.01
CA PRO A 311 -0.84 12.11 -26.65
C PRO A 311 0.67 11.95 -26.44
N ALA A 312 1.41 13.04 -26.24
CA ALA A 312 2.85 13.01 -26.04
C ALA A 312 3.26 12.30 -24.73
N ALA A 313 2.37 12.23 -23.74
CA ALA A 313 2.58 11.56 -22.47
C ALA A 313 2.14 10.09 -22.48
N LEU A 314 1.44 9.61 -23.52
CA LEU A 314 0.99 8.21 -23.60
C LEU A 314 2.16 7.28 -23.93
N SER A 315 2.10 6.05 -23.41
CA SER A 315 3.10 5.02 -23.72
C SER A 315 3.24 4.83 -25.24
N PRO A 316 4.47 4.69 -25.78
CA PRO A 316 4.69 4.43 -27.21
C PRO A 316 4.03 3.15 -27.74
N SER A 317 3.67 2.21 -26.86
CA SER A 317 2.95 0.99 -27.23
C SER A 317 1.44 1.19 -27.37
N ASN A 318 0.90 2.39 -27.09
CA ASN A 318 -0.50 2.70 -27.32
C ASN A 318 -0.80 2.61 -28.84
N PRO A 319 -1.67 1.68 -29.28
CA PRO A 319 -1.89 1.42 -30.70
C PRO A 319 -2.54 2.61 -31.44
N TYR A 320 -3.22 3.50 -30.72
CA TYR A 320 -3.90 4.65 -31.31
C TYR A 320 -2.96 5.82 -31.62
N LEU A 321 -1.73 5.84 -31.12
CA LEU A 321 -0.76 6.89 -31.47
C LEU A 321 -0.37 6.88 -32.96
N ARG A 322 -0.57 5.75 -33.65
CA ARG A 322 -0.27 5.57 -35.07
C ARG A 322 -1.51 5.34 -35.93
N SER A 323 -2.70 5.44 -35.34
CA SER A 323 -3.95 5.25 -36.07
C SER A 323 -4.33 6.53 -36.81
N ALA A 324 -4.64 6.42 -38.11
CA ALA A 324 -5.10 7.54 -38.91
C ALA A 324 -6.61 7.83 -38.73
N THR A 325 -7.37 6.87 -38.20
CA THR A 325 -8.85 6.89 -38.24
C THR A 325 -9.52 6.60 -36.90
N GLN A 326 -8.75 6.35 -35.84
CA GLN A 326 -9.29 5.91 -34.54
C GLN A 326 -8.57 6.59 -33.38
N ASN A 327 -9.29 6.73 -32.26
CA ASN A 327 -8.76 7.22 -30.99
C ASN A 327 -9.04 6.21 -29.88
N GLY A 328 -8.21 6.21 -28.83
CA GLY A 328 -8.40 5.38 -27.65
C GLY A 328 -9.61 5.81 -26.81
N ARG A 329 -10.32 4.84 -26.24
CA ARG A 329 -11.46 5.07 -25.33
C ARG A 329 -11.52 3.98 -24.26
N SER A 330 -12.41 3.00 -24.44
CA SER A 330 -12.58 1.86 -23.53
C SER A 330 -11.34 0.98 -23.46
N THR A 331 -10.58 0.98 -24.55
CA THR A 331 -9.28 0.37 -24.70
C THR A 331 -8.29 1.50 -25.01
N PHE A 332 -7.12 1.43 -24.36
CA PHE A 332 -6.01 2.37 -24.51
C PHE A 332 -6.37 3.88 -24.47
N GLY A 333 -7.45 4.25 -23.78
CA GLY A 333 -7.86 5.64 -23.52
C GLY A 333 -8.24 5.88 -22.06
N ALA A 334 -8.79 7.06 -21.74
CA ALA A 334 -9.03 7.48 -20.36
C ALA A 334 -9.90 6.49 -19.53
N PRO A 335 -11.04 5.98 -20.02
CA PRO A 335 -11.81 4.98 -19.26
C PRO A 335 -11.06 3.69 -18.93
N HIS A 336 -10.09 3.30 -19.76
CA HIS A 336 -9.29 2.11 -19.52
C HIS A 336 -8.38 2.28 -18.30
N ILE A 337 -7.59 3.36 -18.28
CA ILE A 337 -6.62 3.58 -17.20
C ILE A 337 -7.29 3.97 -15.87
N LEU A 338 -8.43 4.68 -15.92
CA LEU A 338 -9.21 4.99 -14.72
C LEU A 338 -9.75 3.72 -14.04
N ASP A 339 -10.23 2.74 -14.82
CA ASP A 339 -10.60 1.42 -14.29
C ASP A 339 -9.39 0.69 -13.69
N PHE A 340 -8.28 0.66 -14.42
CA PHE A 340 -7.10 -0.10 -14.03
C PHE A 340 -6.46 0.40 -12.73
N VAL A 341 -6.37 1.72 -12.55
CA VAL A 341 -5.87 2.28 -11.28
C VAL A 341 -6.74 1.82 -10.11
N ALA A 342 -8.06 2.02 -10.18
CA ALA A 342 -8.96 1.66 -9.09
C ALA A 342 -9.00 0.13 -8.83
N ARG A 343 -9.01 -0.66 -9.90
CA ARG A 343 -9.03 -2.13 -9.85
C ARG A 343 -7.77 -2.69 -9.20
N ALA A 344 -6.60 -2.26 -9.65
CA ALA A 344 -5.33 -2.77 -9.16
C ALA A 344 -5.12 -2.44 -7.68
N THR A 345 -5.50 -1.23 -7.27
CA THR A 345 -5.34 -0.81 -5.87
C THR A 345 -6.20 -1.62 -4.92
N ARG A 346 -7.43 -2.02 -5.31
CA ARG A 346 -8.27 -2.90 -4.47
C ARG A 346 -7.66 -4.28 -4.31
N ALA A 347 -7.20 -4.88 -5.41
CA ALA A 347 -6.58 -6.21 -5.37
C ALA A 347 -5.28 -6.20 -4.55
N ALA A 348 -4.49 -5.12 -4.64
CA ALA A 348 -3.28 -4.96 -3.83
C ALA A 348 -3.57 -4.76 -2.34
N ASP A 349 -4.65 -4.08 -2.01
CA ASP A 349 -5.16 -3.96 -0.64
C ASP A 349 -5.50 -5.34 -0.07
N MET A 350 -6.22 -6.18 -0.82
CA MET A 350 -6.52 -7.56 -0.41
C MET A 350 -5.25 -8.39 -0.17
N ALA A 351 -4.23 -8.27 -1.04
CA ALA A 351 -2.94 -8.93 -0.85
C ALA A 351 -2.21 -8.44 0.41
N ALA A 352 -2.31 -7.14 0.72
CA ALA A 352 -1.77 -6.60 1.97
C ALA A 352 -2.45 -7.21 3.19
N TRP A 353 -3.78 -7.40 3.17
CA TRP A 353 -4.51 -7.98 4.31
C TRP A 353 -4.17 -9.44 4.55
N TYR A 354 -3.94 -10.22 3.49
CA TYR A 354 -3.40 -11.57 3.61
C TYR A 354 -2.06 -11.58 4.37
N GLN A 355 -1.10 -10.76 3.91
CA GLN A 355 0.22 -10.68 4.52
C GLN A 355 0.17 -10.16 5.96
N LYS A 356 -0.69 -9.17 6.25
CA LYS A 356 -0.89 -8.62 7.59
C LYS A 356 -1.43 -9.66 8.57
N TRP A 357 -2.56 -10.29 8.25
CA TRP A 357 -3.32 -11.08 9.21
C TRP A 357 -2.91 -12.56 9.23
N LEU A 358 -2.69 -13.18 8.07
CA LEU A 358 -2.41 -14.62 8.00
C LEU A 358 -0.93 -14.96 8.03
N VAL A 359 -0.04 -14.03 7.68
CA VAL A 359 1.41 -14.28 7.64
C VAL A 359 2.16 -13.60 8.80
N HIS A 360 2.23 -12.26 8.80
CA HIS A 360 3.26 -11.56 9.56
C HIS A 360 2.82 -11.08 10.94
N ARG A 361 1.59 -10.60 11.10
CA ARG A 361 1.02 -10.08 12.37
C ARG A 361 1.99 -9.17 13.16
N ARG A 362 2.80 -8.38 12.46
CA ARG A 362 3.84 -7.54 13.04
C ARG A 362 3.23 -6.42 13.89
N LEU A 363 3.75 -6.24 15.10
CA LEU A 363 3.41 -5.10 15.96
C LEU A 363 3.62 -3.75 15.26
N ARG A 364 2.85 -2.74 15.65
CA ARG A 364 2.96 -1.36 15.17
C ARG A 364 4.05 -0.59 15.91
N PRO A 365 4.59 0.50 15.34
CA PRO A 365 5.66 1.25 16.00
C PRO A 365 5.26 1.85 17.36
N GLU A 366 3.98 2.20 17.56
CA GLU A 366 3.49 2.66 18.87
C GLU A 366 3.48 1.54 19.93
N GLU A 367 3.25 0.28 19.53
CA GLU A 367 3.35 -0.89 20.42
C GLU A 367 4.82 -1.09 20.80
N PHE A 368 5.74 -1.01 19.83
CA PHE A 368 7.18 -1.08 20.07
C PHE A 368 7.65 0.07 20.98
N GLY A 369 7.22 1.31 20.72
CA GLY A 369 7.56 2.48 21.55
C GLY A 369 7.17 2.31 23.02
N GLY A 370 6.08 1.59 23.30
CA GLY A 370 5.73 1.16 24.66
C GLY A 370 6.74 0.19 25.29
N ARG A 371 7.26 -0.76 24.50
CA ARG A 371 8.34 -1.66 24.94
C ARG A 371 9.64 -0.90 25.23
N VAL A 372 10.00 0.07 24.39
CA VAL A 372 11.14 0.97 24.63
C VAL A 372 10.96 1.73 25.94
N HIS A 373 9.78 2.30 26.17
CA HIS A 373 9.46 2.99 27.43
C HIS A 373 9.64 2.10 28.65
N ASN A 374 9.07 0.90 28.61
CA ASN A 374 9.13 -0.03 29.74
C ASN A 374 10.55 -0.57 29.99
N GLN A 375 11.34 -0.75 28.93
CA GLN A 375 12.76 -1.10 29.03
C GLN A 375 13.56 0.00 29.73
N LEU A 376 13.45 1.25 29.25
CA LEU A 376 14.26 2.38 29.73
C LEU A 376 13.84 2.88 31.11
N THR A 377 12.59 2.62 31.53
CA THR A 377 12.12 2.91 32.90
C THR A 377 12.37 1.76 33.88
N GLY A 378 12.83 0.61 33.40
CA GLY A 378 13.09 -0.57 34.22
C GLY A 378 11.84 -1.30 34.71
N THR A 379 10.68 -1.06 34.10
CA THR A 379 9.42 -1.73 34.46
C THR A 379 9.28 -3.11 33.81
N ALA A 380 10.00 -3.36 32.71
CA ALA A 380 10.11 -4.66 32.06
C ALA A 380 11.51 -4.87 31.45
N ASN A 381 11.82 -6.10 31.06
CA ASN A 381 13.06 -6.44 30.36
C ASN A 381 12.75 -7.13 29.02
N TYR A 382 12.91 -6.38 27.94
CA TYR A 382 12.72 -6.80 26.57
C TYR A 382 14.06 -6.92 25.84
N PRO A 383 14.22 -7.88 24.92
CA PRO A 383 15.45 -8.05 24.14
C PRO A 383 15.52 -7.02 23.00
N ILE A 384 15.43 -5.73 23.33
CA ILE A 384 15.57 -4.63 22.38
C ILE A 384 17.04 -4.43 22.07
N ASN A 385 17.36 -4.23 20.79
CA ASN A 385 18.74 -3.97 20.37
C ASN A 385 19.30 -2.71 21.03
N GLN A 386 20.53 -2.78 21.51
CA GLN A 386 21.16 -1.69 22.26
C GLN A 386 21.32 -0.40 21.45
N GLU A 387 21.52 -0.47 20.12
CA GLU A 387 21.62 0.73 19.27
C GLU A 387 20.37 1.63 19.37
N LEU A 388 19.18 1.04 19.58
CA LEU A 388 17.96 1.82 19.81
C LEU A 388 17.92 2.42 21.23
N LEU A 389 18.34 1.66 22.24
CA LEU A 389 18.30 2.12 23.64
C LEU A 389 19.29 3.26 23.91
N ASP A 390 20.37 3.33 23.13
CA ASP A 390 21.39 4.38 23.19
C ASP A 390 21.05 5.59 22.28
N SER A 391 19.85 5.62 21.68
CA SER A 391 19.50 6.61 20.66
C SER A 391 19.34 8.03 21.22
N GLN A 392 19.95 9.00 20.52
CA GLN A 392 19.77 10.43 20.79
C GLN A 392 18.32 10.86 20.52
N ALA A 393 17.68 10.36 19.46
CA ALA A 393 16.28 10.66 19.15
C ALA A 393 15.33 10.32 20.31
N ILE A 394 15.56 9.17 20.97
CA ILE A 394 14.77 8.74 22.12
C ILE A 394 15.02 9.65 23.33
N ALA A 395 16.28 10.03 23.57
CA ALA A 395 16.62 11.00 24.62
C ALA A 395 15.97 12.37 24.38
N ASP A 396 15.95 12.85 23.13
CA ASP A 396 15.30 14.11 22.75
C ASP A 396 13.78 14.05 22.92
N VAL A 397 13.15 12.91 22.58
CA VAL A 397 11.73 12.68 22.84
C VAL A 397 11.43 12.67 24.34
N TYR A 398 12.24 12.01 25.16
CA TYR A 398 12.10 12.06 26.61
C TYR A 398 12.24 13.49 27.15
N SER A 399 13.23 14.24 26.67
CA SER A 399 13.42 15.64 27.06
C SER A 399 12.23 16.52 26.68
N LYS A 400 11.53 16.22 25.58
CA LYS A 400 10.38 16.99 25.10
C LYS A 400 9.06 16.60 25.77
N PHE A 401 8.84 15.31 26.02
CA PHE A 401 7.53 14.78 26.43
C PHE A 401 7.51 14.12 27.81
N GLY A 402 8.67 13.90 28.44
CA GLY A 402 8.78 13.22 29.74
C GLY A 402 8.58 11.70 29.69
N THR A 403 8.44 11.12 28.50
CA THR A 403 8.32 9.67 28.28
C THR A 403 9.15 9.25 27.07
N TYR A 404 9.57 7.99 27.03
CA TYR A 404 10.25 7.40 25.86
C TYR A 404 9.28 6.82 24.81
N LEU A 405 7.98 7.11 24.93
CA LEU A 405 6.98 6.62 23.97
C LEU A 405 7.22 7.27 22.60
N LEU A 406 6.85 6.59 21.51
CA LEU A 406 6.87 7.19 20.18
C LEU A 406 5.69 8.16 20.04
N PRO A 407 5.90 9.50 20.00
CA PRO A 407 4.81 10.45 19.88
C PRO A 407 4.06 10.20 18.57
N GLN A 408 2.74 10.14 18.58
CA GLN A 408 1.93 9.88 17.37
C GLN A 408 1.42 11.19 16.76
N ALA A 409 1.32 11.26 15.43
CA ALA A 409 0.68 12.42 14.79
C ALA A 409 -0.86 12.34 14.81
N TYR A 410 -1.41 11.14 14.99
CA TYR A 410 -2.85 10.89 15.05
C TYR A 410 -3.28 10.63 16.48
N ALA A 411 -4.36 11.27 16.92
CA ALA A 411 -4.99 11.06 18.21
C ALA A 411 -5.22 9.58 18.55
N GLU A 412 -5.70 8.81 17.58
CA GLU A 412 -6.00 7.39 17.72
C GLU A 412 -4.81 6.46 17.46
N GLY A 413 -3.64 7.02 17.08
CA GLY A 413 -2.48 6.26 16.63
C GLY A 413 -2.75 5.48 15.34
N CYS A 414 -2.24 4.25 15.27
CA CYS A 414 -2.35 3.39 14.11
C CYS A 414 -3.75 2.77 13.96
N PRO A 415 -4.17 2.43 12.73
CA PRO A 415 -5.34 1.58 12.53
C PRO A 415 -5.23 0.23 13.24
N THR A 416 -6.36 -0.38 13.59
CA THR A 416 -6.50 -1.67 14.27
C THR A 416 -6.29 -2.86 13.31
N HIS A 417 -5.15 -2.87 12.63
CA HIS A 417 -4.63 -4.00 11.87
C HIS A 417 -3.09 -4.04 11.92
N PRO A 418 -2.46 -5.21 11.69
CA PRO A 418 -1.01 -5.37 11.75
C PRO A 418 -0.23 -4.40 10.85
N SER A 419 1.05 -4.20 11.17
CA SER A 419 1.90 -3.21 10.49
C SER A 419 2.33 -3.65 9.10
N TYR A 420 2.77 -4.89 8.92
CA TYR A 420 3.54 -5.31 7.74
C TYR A 420 2.73 -6.13 6.73
N PRO A 421 2.75 -5.76 5.43
CA PRO A 421 3.27 -4.52 4.84
C PRO A 421 2.34 -3.34 5.07
N ALA A 422 2.74 -2.11 4.77
CA ALA A 422 1.81 -0.98 4.75
C ALA A 422 0.78 -1.14 3.62
N GLY A 423 -0.52 -1.04 3.93
CA GLY A 423 -1.58 -1.14 2.92
C GLY A 423 -1.47 -0.04 1.86
N HIS A 424 -1.23 1.20 2.31
CA HIS A 424 -0.88 2.34 1.47
C HIS A 424 0.30 2.06 0.53
N ALA A 425 1.33 1.32 0.97
CA ALA A 425 2.46 0.95 0.10
C ALA A 425 2.05 -0.09 -0.96
N CYS A 426 1.26 -1.11 -0.62
CA CYS A 426 0.74 -2.06 -1.62
C CYS A 426 -0.12 -1.37 -2.67
N VAL A 427 -1.04 -0.54 -2.22
CA VAL A 427 -1.88 0.29 -3.10
C VAL A 427 -1.04 1.22 -3.97
N ALA A 428 -0.02 1.84 -3.39
CA ALA A 428 0.87 2.73 -4.12
C ALA A 428 1.71 2.02 -5.18
N GLY A 429 2.21 0.83 -4.86
CA GLY A 429 2.93 -0.02 -5.80
C GLY A 429 2.09 -0.38 -7.01
N ALA A 430 0.83 -0.77 -6.77
CA ALA A 430 -0.10 -1.14 -7.84
C ALA A 430 -0.50 0.06 -8.72
N GLY A 431 -0.86 1.19 -8.09
CA GLY A 431 -1.25 2.41 -8.79
C GLY A 431 -0.15 2.97 -9.67
N ALA A 432 1.07 3.09 -9.15
CA ALA A 432 2.23 3.54 -9.93
C ALA A 432 2.54 2.58 -11.09
N THR A 433 2.46 1.27 -10.86
CA THR A 433 2.70 0.26 -11.90
C THR A 433 1.71 0.38 -13.06
N MET A 434 0.41 0.55 -12.76
CA MET A 434 -0.61 0.76 -13.79
C MET A 434 -0.35 2.04 -14.60
N LEU A 435 0.04 3.13 -13.94
CA LEU A 435 0.36 4.39 -14.62
C LEU A 435 1.64 4.29 -15.46
N LYS A 436 2.70 3.67 -14.95
CA LYS A 436 3.95 3.43 -15.71
C LYS A 436 3.71 2.55 -16.94
N ALA A 437 2.81 1.56 -16.85
CA ALA A 437 2.42 0.71 -17.97
C ALA A 437 1.65 1.46 -19.08
N PHE A 438 0.92 2.52 -18.71
CA PHE A 438 0.02 3.24 -19.62
C PHE A 438 0.61 4.54 -20.20
N PHE A 439 1.49 5.20 -19.45
CA PHE A 439 2.11 6.46 -19.80
C PHE A 439 3.59 6.31 -20.15
N LYS A 440 4.13 7.26 -20.91
CA LYS A 440 5.54 7.33 -21.29
C LYS A 440 6.35 7.82 -20.10
N GLU A 441 7.02 6.90 -19.41
CA GLU A 441 7.85 7.20 -18.23
C GLU A 441 8.88 8.31 -18.45
N SER A 442 9.46 8.41 -19.65
CA SER A 442 10.46 9.42 -20.01
C SER A 442 9.88 10.80 -20.36
N PHE A 443 8.55 10.97 -20.34
CA PHE A 443 7.94 12.28 -20.54
C PHE A 443 8.36 13.22 -19.41
N VAL A 444 8.84 14.41 -19.76
CA VAL A 444 9.29 15.42 -18.80
C VAL A 444 8.08 16.20 -18.29
N ILE A 445 7.93 16.30 -16.97
CA ILE A 445 6.83 17.04 -16.34
C ILE A 445 6.98 18.53 -16.66
N PRO A 446 5.99 19.17 -17.32
CA PRO A 446 6.03 20.58 -17.63
C PRO A 446 5.79 21.43 -16.39
N ASN A 447 6.50 22.56 -16.31
CA ASN A 447 6.37 23.56 -15.24
C ASN A 447 6.34 22.93 -13.83
N PRO A 448 7.41 22.21 -13.44
CA PRO A 448 7.50 21.62 -12.12
C PRO A 448 7.57 22.71 -11.04
N VAL A 449 7.09 22.39 -9.85
CA VAL A 449 6.90 23.32 -8.73
C VAL A 449 7.42 22.74 -7.41
N VAL A 450 7.58 23.61 -6.42
CA VAL A 450 7.89 23.26 -5.03
C VAL A 450 7.04 24.11 -4.09
N ALA A 451 6.52 23.54 -3.01
CA ALA A 451 5.83 24.32 -1.99
C ALA A 451 6.77 25.31 -1.29
N SER A 452 6.27 26.52 -1.04
CA SER A 452 6.89 27.49 -0.12
C SER A 452 6.95 26.93 1.30
N THR A 453 7.83 27.48 2.14
CA THR A 453 8.05 26.99 3.52
C THR A 453 6.83 27.12 4.43
N ASP A 454 5.90 28.03 4.11
CA ASP A 454 4.60 28.17 4.79
C ASP A 454 3.49 27.35 4.13
N GLY A 455 3.73 26.75 2.96
CA GLY A 455 2.78 25.90 2.25
C GLY A 455 1.60 26.67 1.65
N LEU A 456 1.70 28.00 1.52
CA LEU A 456 0.61 28.84 1.01
C LEU A 456 0.69 29.05 -0.50
N SER A 457 1.87 28.88 -1.09
CA SER A 457 2.13 29.07 -2.52
C SER A 457 3.04 27.99 -3.10
N LEU A 458 2.97 27.82 -4.42
CA LEU A 458 3.88 26.98 -5.20
C LEU A 458 4.87 27.88 -5.95
N LEU A 459 6.16 27.55 -5.83
CA LEU A 459 7.27 28.24 -6.47
C LEU A 459 7.75 27.41 -7.67
N PRO A 460 8.28 28.04 -8.74
CA PRO A 460 8.89 27.29 -9.85
C PRO A 460 10.08 26.45 -9.39
N TYR A 461 10.16 25.20 -9.84
CA TYR A 461 11.35 24.37 -9.66
C TYR A 461 12.31 24.52 -10.85
N SER A 462 13.58 24.80 -10.56
CA SER A 462 14.63 25.09 -11.56
C SER A 462 15.76 24.05 -11.62
N GLY A 463 15.60 22.91 -10.94
CA GLY A 463 16.60 21.82 -10.94
C GLY A 463 16.50 20.88 -12.16
N PRO A 464 17.17 19.71 -12.12
CA PRO A 464 17.14 18.72 -13.19
C PRO A 464 15.72 18.30 -13.58
N ALA A 465 15.53 17.98 -14.87
CA ALA A 465 14.24 17.58 -15.41
C ALA A 465 13.61 16.41 -14.63
N LEU A 466 12.35 16.57 -14.25
CA LEU A 466 11.56 15.54 -13.57
C LEU A 466 10.77 14.74 -14.62
N THR A 467 10.79 13.43 -14.53
CA THR A 467 10.11 12.54 -15.50
C THR A 467 8.87 11.91 -14.90
N VAL A 468 7.91 11.49 -15.73
CA VAL A 468 6.71 10.77 -15.29
C VAL A 468 7.08 9.53 -14.47
N GLY A 469 8.02 8.71 -14.93
CA GLY A 469 8.44 7.51 -14.23
C GLY A 469 9.02 7.81 -12.85
N GLY A 470 9.92 8.80 -12.77
CA GLY A 470 10.52 9.22 -11.50
C GLY A 470 9.52 9.82 -10.53
N GLU A 471 8.60 10.67 -11.01
CA GLU A 471 7.58 11.30 -10.15
C GLU A 471 6.46 10.33 -9.73
N LEU A 472 6.19 9.28 -10.50
CA LEU A 472 5.26 8.19 -10.11
C LEU A 472 5.88 7.29 -9.04
N ASN A 473 7.16 6.95 -9.18
CA ASN A 473 7.91 6.23 -8.15
C ASN A 473 7.98 7.06 -6.86
N LYS A 474 8.29 8.36 -6.97
CA LYS A 474 8.27 9.29 -5.84
C LYS A 474 6.91 9.45 -5.20
N LEU A 475 5.83 9.50 -5.99
CA LEU A 475 4.47 9.48 -5.45
C LEU A 475 4.23 8.21 -4.63
N ALA A 476 4.67 7.07 -5.14
CA ALA A 476 4.52 5.80 -4.45
C ALA A 476 5.32 5.77 -3.14
N SER A 477 6.55 6.28 -3.14
CA SER A 477 7.38 6.43 -1.93
C SER A 477 6.80 7.46 -0.95
N ASN A 478 6.28 8.60 -1.43
CA ASN A 478 5.64 9.60 -0.57
C ASN A 478 4.41 9.03 0.14
N ILE A 479 3.59 8.21 -0.52
CA ILE A 479 2.41 7.58 0.09
C ILE A 479 2.81 6.39 0.97
N GLY A 480 3.72 5.54 0.48
CA GLY A 480 4.18 4.34 1.19
C GLY A 480 4.93 4.66 2.48
N LEU A 481 5.76 5.72 2.48
CA LEU A 481 6.51 6.19 3.65
C LEU A 481 5.83 7.35 4.37
N GLY A 482 4.83 8.00 3.76
CA GLY A 482 4.12 9.14 4.37
C GLY A 482 3.42 8.77 5.67
N ARG A 483 3.01 7.52 5.85
CA ARG A 483 2.46 7.00 7.11
C ARG A 483 3.54 6.86 8.21
N ASN A 484 4.82 6.74 7.86
CA ASN A 484 5.92 6.63 8.82
C ASN A 484 6.08 7.92 9.61
N THR A 485 5.89 9.09 8.96
CA THR A 485 5.94 10.38 9.66
C THR A 485 4.89 10.52 10.75
N ALA A 486 3.78 9.77 10.65
CA ALA A 486 2.73 9.75 11.64
C ALA A 486 3.03 8.81 12.82
N GLY A 487 4.05 7.97 12.70
CA GLY A 487 4.45 7.00 13.72
C GLY A 487 3.75 5.64 13.62
N VAL A 488 3.06 5.34 12.50
CA VAL A 488 2.18 4.17 12.41
C VAL A 488 2.72 3.01 11.55
N HIS A 489 3.78 3.22 10.78
CA HIS A 489 4.44 2.20 9.95
C HIS A 489 5.95 2.35 10.02
N TYR A 490 6.67 1.25 9.78
CA TYR A 490 8.13 1.24 9.66
C TYR A 490 8.58 1.42 8.21
N ARG A 491 9.87 1.72 8.00
CA ARG A 491 10.45 1.76 6.65
C ARG A 491 10.26 0.44 5.90
N SER A 492 10.54 -0.68 6.57
CA SER A 492 10.39 -2.01 5.96
C SER A 492 8.94 -2.33 5.56
N ASP A 493 7.94 -1.74 6.21
CA ASP A 493 6.54 -1.91 5.79
C ASP A 493 6.30 -1.37 4.35
N GLY A 494 7.17 -0.48 3.86
CA GLY A 494 7.23 0.01 2.48
C GLY A 494 7.55 -1.07 1.44
N GLU A 495 8.06 -2.24 1.84
CA GLU A 495 8.20 -3.42 0.95
C GLU A 495 6.86 -3.81 0.29
N GLY A 496 5.73 -3.35 0.83
CA GLY A 496 4.42 -3.41 0.18
C GLY A 496 4.41 -2.87 -1.26
N LEU A 497 5.27 -1.92 -1.63
CA LEU A 497 5.39 -1.46 -3.03
C LEU A 497 5.60 -2.62 -4.01
N LYS A 498 6.41 -3.62 -3.63
CA LYS A 498 6.71 -4.80 -4.46
C LYS A 498 5.53 -5.77 -4.52
N VAL A 499 4.77 -5.89 -3.43
CA VAL A 499 3.50 -6.66 -3.39
C VAL A 499 2.50 -6.04 -4.37
N GLY A 500 2.33 -4.71 -4.32
CA GLY A 500 1.48 -3.96 -5.23
C GLY A 500 1.88 -4.08 -6.70
N GLU A 501 3.18 -3.96 -6.99
CA GLU A 501 3.73 -4.12 -8.34
C GLU A 501 3.45 -5.53 -8.89
N ALA A 502 3.64 -6.57 -8.07
CA ALA A 502 3.37 -7.96 -8.47
C ALA A 502 1.88 -8.19 -8.79
N VAL A 503 0.96 -7.65 -7.98
CA VAL A 503 -0.49 -7.71 -8.25
C VAL A 503 -0.82 -7.01 -9.57
N ALA A 504 -0.33 -5.78 -9.77
CA ALA A 504 -0.58 -5.04 -10.99
C ALA A 504 -0.04 -5.75 -12.24
N ILE A 505 1.16 -6.33 -12.16
CA ILE A 505 1.74 -7.15 -13.24
C ILE A 505 0.82 -8.31 -13.61
N GLY A 506 0.32 -9.06 -12.63
CA GLY A 506 -0.54 -10.20 -12.92
C GLY A 506 -1.90 -9.80 -13.51
N ILE A 507 -2.46 -8.66 -13.08
CA ILE A 507 -3.66 -8.09 -13.72
C ILE A 507 -3.36 -7.73 -15.19
N LEU A 508 -2.23 -7.07 -15.48
CA LEU A 508 -1.83 -6.73 -16.84
C LEU A 508 -1.64 -7.99 -17.72
N GLN A 509 -1.09 -9.07 -17.16
CA GLN A 509 -0.90 -10.35 -17.86
C GLN A 509 -2.23 -10.97 -18.30
N ASP A 510 -3.24 -10.95 -17.41
CA ASP A 510 -4.57 -11.48 -17.72
C ASP A 510 -5.28 -10.65 -18.79
N TYR A 511 -5.18 -9.32 -18.73
CA TYR A 511 -5.84 -8.43 -19.67
C TYR A 511 -5.18 -8.34 -21.03
N ARG A 512 -3.85 -8.56 -21.15
CA ARG A 512 -3.11 -8.39 -22.41
C ARG A 512 -3.77 -9.08 -23.61
N LYS A 513 -4.32 -10.28 -23.42
CA LYS A 513 -4.90 -11.10 -24.50
C LYS A 513 -6.39 -10.80 -24.78
N THR A 514 -6.95 -9.76 -24.17
CA THR A 514 -8.39 -9.43 -24.30
C THR A 514 -8.69 -8.39 -25.37
N TYR A 515 -7.66 -7.79 -25.98
CA TYR A 515 -7.78 -6.69 -26.92
C TYR A 515 -7.77 -7.17 -28.38
N ASN A 516 -8.42 -6.42 -29.27
CA ASN A 516 -8.43 -6.68 -30.72
C ASN A 516 -7.31 -5.91 -31.43
N GLU A 517 -6.91 -4.78 -30.86
CA GLU A 517 -5.88 -3.89 -31.36
C GLU A 517 -4.53 -4.60 -31.46
N ASN A 518 -3.75 -4.29 -32.50
CA ASN A 518 -2.37 -4.79 -32.60
C ASN A 518 -1.49 -4.11 -31.55
N PHE A 519 -1.36 -4.75 -30.41
CA PHE A 519 -0.73 -4.24 -29.21
C PHE A 519 0.51 -5.08 -28.85
N SER A 520 1.68 -4.44 -28.78
CA SER A 520 2.95 -5.12 -28.53
C SER A 520 3.17 -5.55 -27.08
N GLY A 521 2.30 -5.13 -26.16
CA GLY A 521 2.44 -5.37 -24.72
C GLY A 521 2.65 -4.09 -23.90
N PHE A 522 2.42 -4.21 -22.60
CA PHE A 522 2.65 -3.13 -21.65
C PHE A 522 4.14 -3.10 -21.32
N SER A 523 4.83 -1.98 -21.53
CA SER A 523 6.26 -1.85 -21.25
C SER A 523 6.53 -0.75 -20.26
N PHE A 524 7.26 -1.06 -19.19
CA PHE A 524 7.59 -0.13 -18.12
C PHE A 524 8.80 -0.59 -17.31
N THR A 525 9.28 0.28 -16.43
CA THR A 525 10.39 0.04 -15.50
C THR A 525 9.85 -0.30 -14.10
N LYS A 526 10.25 -1.46 -13.58
CA LYS A 526 9.92 -1.92 -12.23
C LYS A 526 10.60 -1.07 -11.16
N PHE A 527 10.15 -1.17 -9.91
CA PHE A 527 10.76 -0.45 -8.79
C PHE A 527 12.22 -0.85 -8.52
N ASP A 528 12.61 -2.07 -8.89
CA ASP A 528 14.01 -2.52 -8.85
C ASP A 528 14.89 -1.98 -10.01
N GLY A 529 14.32 -1.15 -10.89
CA GLY A 529 15.00 -0.55 -12.04
C GLY A 529 15.05 -1.44 -13.29
N THR A 530 14.58 -2.69 -13.22
CA THR A 530 14.54 -3.57 -14.39
C THR A 530 13.36 -3.24 -15.30
N LYS A 531 13.54 -3.39 -16.62
CA LYS A 531 12.46 -3.19 -17.59
C LYS A 531 11.72 -4.49 -17.83
N ILE A 532 10.40 -4.38 -17.99
CA ILE A 532 9.53 -5.51 -18.33
C ILE A 532 8.65 -5.16 -19.54
N VAL A 533 8.27 -6.20 -20.30
CA VAL A 533 7.22 -6.15 -21.32
C VAL A 533 6.26 -7.28 -21.02
N ILE A 534 4.99 -6.94 -20.78
CA ILE A 534 3.91 -7.89 -20.50
C ILE A 534 3.27 -8.37 -21.77
#